data_AF-A0A950UUK0-F1
#
_entry.id   AF-A0A950UUK0-F1
#
_cell.length_a   1.000
_cell.length_b   1.000
_cell.length_c   1.000
_cell.angle_alpha   90.00
_cell.angle_beta   90.00
_cell.angle_gamma   90.00
#
_symmetry.space_group_name_H-M   'P 1'
#
loop_
_entity.id
_entity.type
_entity.pdbx_description
1 polymer ?
#
loop_
_entity_poly.entity_id
_entity_poly.type
_entity_poly.pdbx_seq_one_letter_code
_entity_poly.pdbx_strand_id
1 'polypeptide(L)'
;MLDHYLEGSLRPRKALEIATHVAECDPCAALLEELRVIDGLLLTARAPAAMTPDFTKSVVSAAAAAPLRPARRVPFLAVLIGYLVIAWAVAAVTLARGGGVGTVAALVVSEQQSIAAAGAALRALAPAAPLAAAAVTAVLLLDIFLVLALIYGYRRLRPAAVPRDVRGVR
;
A
#
# COMPACT_ATOMS: atom_id res chain seq x y z
N MET A 1 14.53 -0.29 -28.77
CA MET A 1 13.56 -0.66 -27.69
C MET A 1 13.52 0.41 -26.60
N LEU A 2 14.66 0.95 -26.16
CA LEU A 2 14.71 2.10 -25.27
C LEU A 2 14.06 3.35 -25.89
N ASP A 3 14.13 3.52 -27.21
CA ASP A 3 13.47 4.64 -27.90
C ASP A 3 11.95 4.61 -27.71
N HIS A 4 11.31 3.46 -27.96
CA HIS A 4 9.88 3.28 -27.67
C HIS A 4 9.52 3.46 -26.19
N TYR A 5 10.47 3.19 -25.29
CA TYR A 5 10.30 3.45 -23.87
C TYR A 5 10.32 4.97 -23.59
N LEU A 6 11.25 5.71 -24.19
CA LEU A 6 11.32 7.18 -24.09
C LEU A 6 10.11 7.87 -24.72
N GLU A 7 9.66 7.40 -25.88
CA GLU A 7 8.45 7.88 -26.56
C GLU A 7 7.16 7.57 -25.78
N GLY A 8 7.21 6.71 -24.76
CA GLY A 8 6.03 6.25 -24.04
C GLY A 8 5.08 5.39 -24.88
N SER A 9 5.54 4.84 -26.01
CA SER A 9 4.73 4.04 -26.94
C SER A 9 4.59 2.56 -26.52
N LEU A 10 5.34 2.13 -25.50
CA LEU A 10 5.28 0.78 -24.98
C LEU A 10 4.02 0.49 -24.15
N ARG A 11 3.54 -0.76 -24.25
CA ARG A 11 2.52 -1.28 -23.33
C ARG A 11 3.03 -1.23 -21.88
N PRO A 12 2.18 -0.96 -20.88
CA PRO A 12 2.60 -0.77 -19.49
C PRO A 12 3.46 -1.91 -18.92
N ARG A 13 3.15 -3.17 -19.28
CA ARG A 13 3.93 -4.33 -18.83
C ARG A 13 5.37 -4.31 -19.35
N LYS A 14 5.56 -4.03 -20.64
CA LYS A 14 6.90 -3.94 -21.23
C LYS A 14 7.66 -2.72 -20.72
N ALA A 15 6.97 -1.60 -20.51
CA ALA A 15 7.58 -0.42 -19.90
C ALA A 15 8.11 -0.73 -18.48
N LEU A 16 7.37 -1.50 -17.69
CA LEU A 16 7.82 -1.97 -16.38
C LEU A 16 9.04 -2.90 -16.50
N GLU A 17 9.00 -3.89 -17.40
CA GLU A 17 10.12 -4.81 -17.62
C GLU A 17 11.41 -4.07 -18.01
N ILE A 18 11.33 -3.08 -18.90
CA ILE A 18 12.48 -2.24 -19.27
C ILE A 18 12.92 -1.37 -18.10
N ALA A 19 11.99 -0.78 -17.34
CA ALA A 19 12.33 0.04 -16.18
C ALA A 19 13.06 -0.77 -15.10
N THR A 20 12.62 -2.01 -14.84
CA THR A 20 13.30 -2.94 -13.92
C THR A 20 14.69 -3.30 -14.44
N HIS A 21 14.81 -3.65 -15.72
CA HIS A 21 16.10 -3.99 -16.31
C HIS A 21 17.10 -2.82 -16.27
N VAL A 22 16.66 -1.61 -16.60
CA VAL A 22 17.49 -0.40 -16.55
C VAL A 22 17.94 -0.10 -15.11
N ALA A 23 17.13 -0.41 -14.10
CA ALA A 23 17.52 -0.24 -12.71
C ALA A 23 18.60 -1.23 -12.24
N GLU A 24 18.76 -2.37 -12.92
CA GLU A 24 19.70 -3.44 -12.55
C GLU A 24 20.93 -3.52 -13.46
N CYS A 25 20.93 -2.81 -14.60
CA CYS A 25 21.95 -2.91 -15.64
C CYS A 25 22.57 -1.54 -15.94
N ASP A 26 23.73 -1.26 -15.34
CA ASP A 26 24.44 0.02 -15.48
C ASP A 26 24.68 0.46 -16.95
N PRO A 27 25.10 -0.44 -17.88
CA PRO A 27 25.25 -0.05 -19.29
C PRO A 27 23.94 0.42 -19.94
N CYS A 28 22.81 -0.21 -19.60
CA CYS A 28 21.51 0.19 -20.14
C CYS A 28 21.00 1.49 -19.50
N ALA A 29 21.33 1.75 -18.24
CA ALA A 29 21.05 3.03 -17.58
C ALA A 29 21.83 4.18 -18.21
N ALA A 30 23.13 3.97 -18.44
CA ALA A 30 23.99 4.95 -19.11
C ALA A 30 23.46 5.28 -20.52
N LEU A 31 23.13 4.25 -21.31
CA LEU A 31 22.57 4.43 -22.65
C LEU A 31 21.22 5.18 -22.63
N LEU A 32 20.34 4.88 -21.66
CA LEU A 32 19.07 5.60 -21.53
C LEU A 32 19.29 7.09 -21.22
N GLU A 33 20.28 7.40 -20.39
CA GLU A 33 20.60 8.78 -20.05
C GLU A 33 21.21 9.54 -21.23
N GLU A 34 22.10 8.91 -22.01
CA GLU A 34 22.60 9.47 -23.27
C GLU A 34 21.46 9.80 -24.23
N LEU A 35 20.51 8.88 -24.42
CA LEU A 35 19.34 9.10 -25.27
C LEU A 35 18.47 10.27 -24.78
N ARG A 36 18.30 10.43 -23.46
CA ARG A 36 17.58 11.59 -22.87
C ARG A 36 18.29 12.91 -23.12
N VAL A 37 19.62 12.93 -23.02
CA VAL A 37 20.41 14.13 -23.33
C VAL A 37 20.24 14.50 -24.80
N ILE A 38 20.33 13.52 -25.71
CA ILE A 38 20.11 13.74 -27.14
C ILE A 38 18.70 14.28 -27.40
N ASP A 39 17.66 13.68 -26.80
CA ASP A 39 16.27 14.15 -26.95
C ASP A 39 16.10 15.59 -26.43
N GLY A 40 16.71 15.92 -25.30
CA GLY A 40 16.76 17.30 -24.78
C GLY A 40 17.45 18.28 -25.72
N LEU A 41 18.56 17.88 -26.34
CA LEU A 41 19.27 18.69 -27.35
C LEU A 41 18.42 18.89 -28.60
N LEU A 42 17.72 17.86 -29.08
CA LEU A 42 16.82 17.97 -30.22
C LEU A 42 15.63 18.90 -29.93
N LEU A 43 15.09 18.84 -28.70
CA LEU A 43 14.01 19.73 -28.26
C LEU A 43 14.44 21.19 -28.18
N THR A 44 15.69 21.46 -27.74
CA THR A 44 16.22 22.83 -27.64
C THR A 44 16.69 23.41 -28.97
N ALA A 45 17.24 22.57 -29.86
CA ALA A 45 17.68 22.99 -31.20
C ALA A 45 16.50 23.35 -32.13
N ARG A 46 15.31 22.81 -31.85
CA ARG A 46 14.10 23.14 -32.60
C ARG A 46 13.70 24.57 -32.28
N ALA A 47 13.75 25.45 -33.29
CA ALA A 47 13.26 26.81 -33.15
C ALA A 47 11.85 26.78 -32.55
N PRO A 48 11.57 27.55 -31.48
CA PRO A 48 10.25 27.56 -30.87
C PRO A 48 9.25 27.91 -31.96
N ALA A 49 8.42 26.94 -32.35
CA ALA A 49 7.32 27.21 -33.25
C ALA A 49 6.50 28.33 -32.62
N ALA A 50 6.12 29.33 -33.42
CA ALA A 50 5.36 30.48 -32.93
C ALA A 50 4.15 29.97 -32.14
N MET A 51 4.24 30.03 -30.81
CA MET A 51 3.15 29.62 -29.94
C MET A 51 2.04 30.63 -30.13
N THR A 52 0.83 30.13 -30.36
CA THR A 52 -0.34 30.99 -30.34
C THR A 52 -0.45 31.60 -28.93
N PRO A 53 -0.88 32.87 -28.79
CA PRO A 53 -1.04 33.50 -27.49
C PRO A 53 -2.02 32.73 -26.57
N ASP A 54 -2.88 31.89 -27.16
CA ASP A 54 -3.84 31.06 -26.44
C ASP A 54 -3.34 29.65 -26.08
N PHE A 55 -2.11 29.26 -26.47
CA PHE A 55 -1.59 27.91 -26.24
C PHE A 55 -1.62 27.54 -24.75
N THR A 56 -1.11 28.42 -23.88
CA THR A 56 -1.08 28.18 -22.42
C THR A 56 -2.49 27.99 -21.87
N LYS A 57 -3.47 28.79 -22.32
CA LYS A 57 -4.87 28.67 -21.89
C LYS A 57 -5.48 27.35 -22.37
N SER A 58 -5.18 26.93 -23.60
CA SER A 58 -5.65 25.66 -24.17
C SER A 58 -5.04 24.45 -23.46
N VAL A 59 -3.73 24.48 -23.16
CA VAL A 59 -3.07 23.39 -22.44
C VAL A 59 -3.56 23.30 -20.99
N VAL A 60 -3.71 24.43 -20.30
CA VAL A 60 -4.23 24.43 -18.92
C VAL A 60 -5.68 23.97 -18.86
N SER A 61 -6.53 24.41 -19.80
CA SER A 61 -7.92 23.95 -19.84
C SER A 61 -8.04 22.47 -20.23
N ALA A 62 -7.25 22.00 -21.19
CA ALA A 62 -7.18 20.60 -21.56
C ALA A 62 -6.65 19.72 -20.42
N ALA A 63 -5.61 20.18 -19.71
CA ALA A 63 -5.06 19.48 -18.55
C ALA A 63 -6.07 19.43 -17.39
N ALA A 64 -6.85 20.49 -17.19
CA ALA A 64 -7.92 20.52 -16.18
C ALA A 64 -9.11 19.63 -16.56
N ALA A 65 -9.39 19.47 -17.85
CA ALA A 65 -10.45 18.61 -18.37
C ALA A 65 -10.01 17.13 -18.51
N ALA A 66 -8.70 16.86 -18.47
CA ALA A 66 -8.20 15.51 -18.60
C ALA A 66 -8.76 14.63 -17.47
N PRO A 67 -9.34 13.46 -17.78
CA PRO A 67 -9.84 12.56 -16.75
C PRO A 67 -8.69 12.20 -15.82
N LEU A 68 -8.88 12.42 -14.52
CA LEU A 68 -7.96 11.95 -13.49
C LEU A 68 -7.72 10.47 -13.77
N ARG A 69 -6.49 10.11 -14.13
CA ARG A 69 -6.11 8.69 -14.29
C ARG A 69 -6.59 8.01 -13.01
N PRO A 70 -7.42 6.95 -13.10
CA PRO A 70 -7.94 6.31 -11.91
C PRO A 70 -6.74 5.90 -11.08
N ALA A 71 -6.55 6.58 -9.94
CA ALA A 71 -5.49 6.22 -9.01
C ALA A 71 -5.69 4.73 -8.73
N ARG A 72 -4.67 3.92 -9.02
CA ARG A 72 -4.73 2.47 -8.84
C ARG A 72 -5.08 2.24 -7.38
N ARG A 73 -6.35 1.97 -7.09
CA ARG A 73 -6.82 1.70 -5.74
C ARG A 73 -6.24 0.35 -5.40
N VAL A 74 -5.13 0.35 -4.67
CA VAL A 74 -4.73 -0.84 -3.93
C VAL A 74 -5.95 -1.22 -3.09
N PRO A 75 -6.55 -2.40 -3.30
CA PRO A 75 -7.76 -2.77 -2.60
C PRO A 75 -7.42 -2.78 -1.12
N PHE A 76 -8.00 -1.84 -0.38
CA PHE A 76 -7.82 -1.70 1.06
C PHE A 76 -7.96 -3.05 1.78
N LEU A 77 -8.88 -3.87 1.29
CA LEU A 77 -9.13 -5.23 1.75
C LEU A 77 -7.88 -6.13 1.64
N ALA A 78 -7.07 -6.03 0.59
CA ALA A 78 -5.86 -6.84 0.46
C ALA A 78 -4.81 -6.49 1.51
N VAL A 79 -4.70 -5.20 1.86
CA VAL A 79 -3.80 -4.76 2.94
C VAL A 79 -4.31 -5.27 4.30
N LEU A 80 -5.61 -5.19 4.54
CA LEU A 80 -6.23 -5.67 5.77
C LEU A 80 -6.10 -7.20 5.92
N ILE A 81 -6.36 -7.97 4.84
CA ILE A 81 -6.20 -9.43 4.83
C ILE A 81 -4.73 -9.79 5.05
N GLY A 82 -3.80 -9.13 4.35
CA GLY A 82 -2.37 -9.37 4.54
C GLY A 82 -1.92 -9.14 5.97
N TYR A 83 -2.37 -8.05 6.60
CA TYR A 83 -2.11 -7.78 8.02
C TYR A 83 -2.68 -8.88 8.91
N LEU A 84 -3.96 -9.23 8.73
CA LEU A 84 -4.64 -10.23 9.55
C LEU A 84 -3.90 -11.58 9.49
N VAL A 85 -3.49 -12.01 8.30
CA VAL A 85 -2.71 -13.25 8.12
C VAL A 85 -1.38 -13.19 8.87
N ILE A 86 -0.64 -12.07 8.78
CA ILE A 86 0.64 -11.90 9.49
C ILE A 86 0.43 -11.91 11.01
N ALA A 87 -0.57 -11.18 11.51
CA ALA A 87 -0.88 -11.12 12.94
C ALA A 87 -1.23 -12.51 13.51
N TRP A 88 -2.08 -13.26 12.82
CA TRP A 88 -2.44 -14.62 13.22
C TRP A 88 -1.28 -15.60 13.12
N ALA A 89 -0.41 -15.46 12.11
CA ALA A 89 0.81 -16.28 12.01
C ALA A 89 1.75 -16.02 13.20
N VAL A 90 1.94 -14.76 13.60
CA VAL A 90 2.75 -14.40 14.77
C VAL A 90 2.14 -14.98 16.05
N ALA A 91 0.83 -14.84 16.25
CA ALA A 91 0.12 -15.40 17.40
C ALA A 91 0.21 -16.95 17.46
N ALA A 92 0.08 -17.62 16.33
CA ALA A 92 0.23 -19.07 16.25
C ALA A 92 1.65 -19.53 16.62
N VAL A 93 2.67 -18.81 16.13
CA VAL A 93 4.07 -19.10 16.41
C VAL A 93 4.42 -18.87 17.89
N THR A 94 3.90 -17.81 18.52
CA THR A 94 4.12 -17.55 19.95
C THR A 94 3.44 -18.61 20.82
N LEU A 95 2.21 -19.01 20.49
CA LEU A 95 1.50 -20.09 21.17
C LEU A 95 2.21 -21.44 21.04
N ALA A 96 2.71 -21.75 19.84
CA ALA A 96 3.46 -22.98 19.58
C ALA A 96 4.75 -23.06 20.39
N ARG A 97 5.48 -21.94 20.54
CA ARG A 97 6.74 -21.89 21.32
C ARG A 97 6.51 -21.87 22.83
N GLY A 98 5.40 -21.31 23.30
CA GLY A 98 5.07 -21.21 24.73
C GLY A 98 4.49 -22.48 25.36
N GLY A 99 4.37 -23.60 24.63
CA GLY A 99 3.73 -24.83 25.12
C GLY A 99 2.19 -24.74 25.24
N GLY A 100 1.57 -23.66 24.72
CA GLY A 100 0.13 -23.40 24.84
C GLY A 100 -0.76 -24.27 23.93
N VAL A 101 -0.17 -25.07 23.04
CA VAL A 101 -0.95 -25.92 22.12
C VAL A 101 -1.77 -26.98 22.88
N GLY A 102 -1.24 -27.47 24.00
CA GLY A 102 -1.93 -28.46 24.84
C GLY A 102 -3.15 -27.91 25.59
N THR A 103 -3.14 -26.62 25.97
CA THR A 103 -4.24 -26.02 26.73
C THR A 103 -5.41 -25.61 25.82
N VAL A 104 -5.14 -25.18 24.59
CA VAL A 104 -6.20 -24.86 23.61
C VAL A 104 -6.91 -26.13 23.14
N ALA A 105 -6.18 -27.23 22.91
CA ALA A 105 -6.78 -28.51 22.58
C ALA A 105 -7.70 -29.04 23.71
N ALA A 106 -7.32 -28.83 24.97
CA ALA A 106 -8.15 -29.21 26.12
C ALA A 106 -9.42 -28.34 26.26
N LEU A 107 -9.39 -27.07 25.83
CA LEU A 107 -10.54 -26.16 25.84
C LEU A 107 -11.59 -26.51 24.77
N VAL A 108 -11.16 -26.94 23.58
CA VAL A 108 -12.06 -27.32 22.48
C VAL A 108 -12.85 -28.60 22.79
N VAL A 109 -12.30 -29.49 23.62
CA VAL A 109 -12.97 -30.74 24.03
C VAL A 109 -13.96 -30.53 25.20
N SER A 110 -13.95 -29.39 25.88
CA SER A 110 -14.72 -29.15 27.11
C SER A 110 -15.94 -28.23 26.88
N GLU A 111 -16.85 -28.61 26.00
CA GLU A 111 -18.09 -27.84 25.77
C GLU A 111 -19.17 -28.10 26.86
N GLN A 112 -19.06 -29.20 27.64
CA GLN A 112 -20.05 -29.58 28.67
C GLN A 112 -19.63 -29.35 30.14
N GLN A 113 -18.37 -29.01 30.44
CA GLN A 113 -17.87 -28.76 31.83
C GLN A 113 -17.33 -27.33 32.04
N SER A 114 -17.71 -26.42 31.16
CA SER A 114 -17.03 -25.13 30.90
C SER A 114 -16.91 -24.19 32.10
N ILE A 115 -17.86 -24.18 33.06
CA ILE A 115 -17.84 -23.19 34.16
C ILE A 115 -16.88 -23.60 35.29
N ALA A 116 -16.88 -24.86 35.69
CA ALA A 116 -16.00 -25.36 36.76
C ALA A 116 -14.55 -25.53 36.27
N ALA A 117 -14.38 -26.00 35.02
CA ALA A 117 -13.08 -26.13 34.39
C ALA A 117 -12.44 -24.75 34.10
N ALA A 118 -13.23 -23.75 33.69
CA ALA A 118 -12.73 -22.38 33.53
C ALA A 118 -12.24 -21.78 34.86
N GLY A 119 -12.95 -22.02 35.97
CA GLY A 119 -12.54 -21.55 37.29
C GLY A 119 -11.24 -22.20 37.80
N ALA A 120 -11.06 -23.51 37.56
CA ALA A 120 -9.82 -24.21 37.90
C ALA A 120 -8.65 -23.80 36.99
N ALA A 121 -8.90 -23.64 35.69
CA ALA A 121 -7.91 -23.15 34.73
C ALA A 121 -7.46 -21.72 35.06
N LEU A 122 -8.39 -20.81 35.38
CA LEU A 122 -8.07 -19.44 35.80
C LEU A 122 -7.18 -19.39 37.04
N ARG A 123 -7.42 -20.28 38.02
CA ARG A 123 -6.56 -20.38 39.22
C ARG A 123 -5.20 -21.00 38.91
N ALA A 124 -5.12 -21.97 38.00
CA ALA A 124 -3.85 -22.55 37.56
C ALA A 124 -3.01 -21.59 36.70
N LEU A 125 -3.66 -20.68 35.97
CA LEU A 125 -3.02 -19.61 35.19
C LEU A 125 -2.68 -18.38 36.03
N ALA A 126 -3.16 -18.25 37.27
CA ALA A 126 -2.89 -17.12 38.16
C ALA A 126 -1.40 -16.73 38.30
N PRO A 127 -0.43 -17.67 38.42
CA PRO A 127 0.99 -17.30 38.47
C PRO A 127 1.57 -16.84 37.13
N ALA A 128 0.97 -17.22 35.99
CA ALA A 128 1.37 -16.78 34.64
C ALA A 128 0.53 -15.59 34.10
N ALA A 129 -0.48 -15.18 34.86
CA ALA A 129 -1.40 -14.09 34.54
C ALA A 129 -0.72 -12.75 34.18
N PRO A 130 0.38 -12.30 34.81
CA PRO A 130 0.98 -11.02 34.41
C PRO A 130 1.60 -11.06 33.01
N LEU A 131 2.18 -12.19 32.59
CA LEU A 131 2.74 -12.35 31.25
C LEU A 131 1.65 -12.47 30.19
N ALA A 132 0.60 -13.25 30.48
CA ALA A 132 -0.55 -13.36 29.58
C ALA A 132 -1.27 -12.00 29.43
N ALA A 133 -1.47 -11.27 30.53
CA ALA A 133 -2.05 -9.93 30.50
C ALA A 133 -1.17 -8.95 29.72
N ALA A 134 0.15 -8.97 29.92
CA ALA A 134 1.08 -8.13 29.16
C ALA A 134 1.02 -8.46 27.65
N ALA A 135 0.97 -9.75 27.28
CA ALA A 135 0.87 -10.17 25.89
C ALA A 135 -0.45 -9.72 25.24
N VAL A 136 -1.58 -9.90 25.92
CA VAL A 136 -2.90 -9.44 25.43
C VAL A 136 -2.94 -7.92 25.31
N THR A 137 -2.38 -7.20 26.29
CA THR A 137 -2.31 -5.73 26.25
C THR A 137 -1.42 -5.24 25.11
N ALA A 138 -0.31 -5.92 24.84
CA ALA A 138 0.57 -5.60 23.72
C ALA A 138 -0.13 -5.80 22.36
N VAL A 139 -0.89 -6.90 22.20
CA VAL A 139 -1.67 -7.15 20.97
C VAL A 139 -2.75 -6.07 20.78
N LEU A 140 -3.48 -5.72 21.84
CA LEU A 140 -4.48 -4.65 21.80
C LEU A 140 -3.87 -3.28 21.44
N LEU A 141 -2.72 -2.94 22.01
CA LEU A 141 -2.01 -1.70 21.68
C LEU A 141 -1.54 -1.69 20.22
N LEU A 142 -1.07 -2.83 19.71
CA LEU A 142 -0.69 -2.99 18.31
C LEU A 142 -1.89 -2.77 17.38
N ASP A 143 -3.03 -3.37 17.69
CA ASP A 143 -4.26 -3.21 16.91
C ASP A 143 -4.77 -1.77 16.94
N ILE A 144 -4.75 -1.10 18.10
CA ILE A 144 -5.11 0.32 18.22
C ILE A 144 -4.17 1.18 17.38
N PHE A 145 -2.86 0.94 17.45
CA PHE A 145 -1.86 1.68 16.68
C PHE A 145 -2.08 1.48 15.18
N LEU A 146 -2.42 0.27 14.75
CA LEU A 146 -2.73 -0.05 13.36
C LEU A 146 -3.97 0.69 12.88
N VAL A 147 -5.06 0.67 13.67
CA VAL A 147 -6.30 1.39 13.34
C VAL A 147 -6.03 2.89 13.21
N LEU A 148 -5.23 3.47 14.12
CA LEU A 148 -4.84 4.88 14.06
C LEU A 148 -3.99 5.19 12.82
N ALA A 149 -2.99 4.37 12.51
CA ALA A 149 -2.15 4.52 11.32
C ALA A 149 -3.00 4.45 10.04
N LEU A 150 -4.01 3.59 10.03
CA LEU A 150 -4.92 3.39 8.92
C LEU A 150 -5.89 4.57 8.75
N ILE A 151 -6.45 5.09 9.85
CA ILE A 151 -7.25 6.34 9.83
C ILE A 151 -6.40 7.51 9.35
N TYR A 152 -5.18 7.64 9.88
CA TYR A 152 -4.26 8.72 9.51
C TYR A 152 -3.88 8.66 8.03
N GLY A 153 -3.51 7.47 7.54
CA GLY A 153 -3.23 7.22 6.12
C GLY A 153 -4.44 7.54 5.24
N TYR A 154 -5.64 7.09 5.63
CA TYR A 154 -6.86 7.38 4.88
C TYR A 154 -7.20 8.87 4.84
N ARG A 155 -7.03 9.60 5.96
CA ARG A 155 -7.27 11.05 6.01
C ARG A 155 -6.26 11.82 5.18
N ARG A 156 -4.99 11.40 5.18
CA ARG A 156 -3.93 12.05 4.41
C ARG A 156 -4.01 11.74 2.91
N LEU A 157 -4.46 10.54 2.55
CA LEU A 157 -4.61 10.06 1.17
C LEU A 157 -6.00 10.34 0.56
N ARG A 158 -6.94 10.92 1.31
CA ARG A 158 -8.07 11.66 0.74
C ARG A 158 -7.61 13.11 0.55
N PRO A 159 -6.89 13.47 -0.53
CA PRO A 159 -6.86 14.87 -0.92
C PRO A 159 -8.32 15.23 -1.19
N ALA A 160 -8.76 16.36 -0.64
CA ALA A 160 -10.13 16.84 -0.73
C ALA A 160 -10.61 16.74 -2.18
N ALA A 161 -11.39 15.70 -2.49
CA ALA A 161 -12.24 15.67 -3.66
C ALA A 161 -13.32 16.70 -3.39
N VAL A 162 -12.96 17.98 -3.54
CA VAL A 162 -13.90 19.08 -3.61
C VAL A 162 -14.78 18.73 -4.81
N PRO A 163 -16.08 18.48 -4.61
CA PRO A 163 -16.99 18.43 -5.74
C PRO A 163 -16.97 19.83 -6.34
N ARG A 164 -16.21 20.01 -7.43
CA ARG A 164 -16.42 21.14 -8.31
C ARG A 164 -17.78 20.90 -8.93
N ASP A 165 -18.78 21.53 -8.32
CA ASP A 165 -20.11 21.66 -8.87
C ASP A 165 -19.97 22.46 -10.19
N VAL A 166 -19.84 21.74 -11.30
CA VAL A 166 -19.91 22.31 -12.65
C VAL A 166 -21.39 22.52 -12.98
N ARG A 167 -22.05 23.36 -12.19
CA ARG A 167 -23.35 23.95 -12.52
C ARG A 167 -23.12 25.41 -12.83
N GLY A 168 -23.03 25.73 -14.12
CA GLY A 168 -23.14 27.12 -14.54
C GLY A 168 -22.38 27.49 -15.79
N VAL A 169 -22.63 26.80 -16.92
CA VAL A 169 -22.52 27.44 -18.23
C VAL A 169 -23.72 26.97 -19.05
N ARG A 170 -24.79 27.78 -19.03
CA ARG A 170 -25.81 27.83 -20.08
C ARG A 170 -25.78 29.24 -20.65
#